data_AF-A0A453KJ84-F1
#
_entry.id   AF-A0A453KJ84-F1
#
_cell.length_a   1.000
_cell.length_b   1.000
_cell.length_c   1.000
_cell.angle_alpha   90.00
_cell.angle_beta   90.00
_cell.angle_gamma   90.00
#
_symmetry.space_group_name_H-M   'P 1'
#
loop_
_entity.id
_entity.type
_entity.pdbx_description
1 polymer ?
#
loop_
_entity_poly.entity_id
_entity_poly.type
_entity_poly.pdbx_seq_one_letter_code
_entity_poly.pdbx_strand_id
1 'polypeptide(L)' 'MLEVGNGGMTIEEYRSHFSIWALVKAPLILGCDVSSMTPETKDIISNQNVIAVNQDKLGVQGRKVQQDGELEVSKRNIT' A
#
# COMPACT_ATOMS: atom_id res chain seq x y z
N MET A 1 1.33 8.09 -8.02
CA MET A 1 2.14 6.88 -8.30
C MET A 1 2.73 6.42 -6.98
N LEU A 2 3.22 5.18 -6.90
CA LEU A 2 3.85 4.65 -5.71
C LEU A 2 5.31 5.12 -5.64
N GLU A 3 5.70 5.71 -4.51
CA GLU A 3 7.07 6.21 -4.29
C GLU A 3 7.99 5.15 -3.65
N VAL A 4 7.49 3.92 -3.46
CA VAL A 4 8.21 2.82 -2.79
C VAL A 4 9.55 2.56 -3.47
N GLY A 5 10.64 2.78 -2.74
CA GLY A 5 12.00 2.57 -3.23
C GLY A 5 12.74 3.84 -3.71
N ASN A 6 12.12 5.02 -3.66
CA ASN A 6 12.74 6.28 -4.11
C ASN A 6 13.63 6.98 -3.05
N GLY A 7 13.94 6.32 -1.94
CA GLY A 7 14.85 6.80 -0.89
C GLY A 7 14.33 7.92 0.04
N GLY A 8 13.16 8.52 -0.23
CA GLY A 8 12.62 9.63 0.56
C GLY A 8 11.86 9.24 1.85
N MET A 9 11.73 7.95 2.14
CA MET A 9 11.00 7.40 3.27
C MET A 9 11.73 6.18 3.84
N THR A 10 11.48 5.89 5.11
CA THR A 10 11.85 4.65 5.79
C THR A 10 11.05 3.45 5.25
N ILE A 11 11.51 2.23 5.55
CA ILE A 11 10.83 0.99 5.16
C ILE A 11 9.41 0.93 5.74
N GLU A 12 9.20 1.37 6.99
CA GLU A 12 7.89 1.32 7.63
C GLU A 12 6.91 2.34 7.05
N GLU A 13 7.41 3.52 6.66
CA GLU A 13 6.62 4.51 5.92
C GLU A 13 6.20 3.98 4.54
N TYR A 14 7.10 3.28 3.82
CA TYR A 14 6.74 2.63 2.56
C TYR A 14 5.72 1.51 2.72
N ARG A 15 5.83 0.70 3.78
CA ARG A 15 4.84 -0.33 4.09
C ARG A 15 3.47 0.29 4.37
N SER A 16 3.44 1.38 5.12
CA SER A 16 2.20 2.12 5.42
C SER A 16 1.62 2.74 4.14
N HIS A 17 2.45 3.39 3.33
CA HIS A 17 2.07 3.98 2.04
C HIS A 17 1.44 2.95 1.11
N PHE A 18 2.11 1.81 0.90
CA PHE A 18 1.60 0.74 0.03
C PHE A 18 0.32 0.10 0.58
N SER A 19 0.26 -0.13 1.90
CA SER A 19 -0.92 -0.71 2.56
C SER A 19 -2.15 0.18 2.42
N ILE A 20 -2.00 1.49 2.64
CA ILE A 20 -3.10 2.44 2.49
C ILE A 20 -3.52 2.56 1.02
N TRP A 21 -2.58 2.63 0.07
CA TRP A 21 -2.89 2.63 -1.38
C TRP A 21 -3.72 1.41 -1.80
N ALA A 22 -3.32 0.23 -1.29
CA ALA A 22 -4.05 -1.00 -1.53
C ALA A 22 -5.45 -0.96 -0.93
N LEU A 23 -5.55 -0.53 0.33
CA LEU A 23 -6.79 -0.43 1.09
C LEU A 23 -7.81 0.49 0.40
N VAL A 24 -7.41 1.69 -0.01
CA VAL A 24 -8.30 2.68 -0.65
C VAL A 24 -8.57 2.38 -2.13
N LYS A 25 -8.10 1.24 -2.63
CA LYS A 25 -8.28 0.80 -4.02
C LYS A 25 -7.71 1.78 -5.05
N ALA A 26 -6.62 2.45 -4.70
CA ALA A 26 -5.92 3.32 -5.63
C ALA A 26 -5.17 2.50 -6.70
N PRO A 27 -4.90 3.08 -7.89
CA PRO A 27 -4.03 2.45 -8.89
C PRO A 27 -2.63 2.18 -8.33
N LEU A 28 -2.18 0.93 -8.42
CA LEU A 28 -0.84 0.50 -7.99
C LEU A 28 0.17 0.63 -9.15
N ILE A 29 0.52 1.87 -9.49
CA ILE A 29 1.52 2.19 -10.53
C ILE A 29 2.86 2.47 -9.88
N LEU A 30 3.86 1.64 -10.16
CA LEU A 30 5.23 1.79 -9.63
C LEU A 30 5.87 3.05 -10.22
N GLY A 31 6.40 3.91 -9.34
CA GLY A 31 7.13 5.14 -9.71
C GLY A 31 8.64 5.07 -9.48
N CYS A 32 9.17 3.89 -9.16
CA CYS A 32 10.60 3.67 -8.89
C CYS A 32 11.31 2.93 -10.05
N ASP A 33 12.64 2.91 -10.03
CA ASP A 33 13.43 2.13 -10.98
C ASP A 33 13.37 0.64 -10.65
N VAL A 34 12.60 -0.09 -11.45
CA VAL A 34 12.42 -1.53 -11.26
C VAL A 34 13.65 -2.37 -11.61
N SER A 35 14.63 -1.80 -12.32
CA SER A 35 15.87 -2.51 -12.67
C SER A 35 16.87 -2.54 -11.51
N SER A 36 16.71 -1.66 -10.53
CA SER A 36 17.70 -1.42 -9.46
C SER A 36 17.10 -1.38 -8.05
N MET A 37 15.93 -1.99 -7.84
CA MET A 37 15.27 -2.01 -6.53
C MET A 37 16.00 -2.89 -5.49
N THR A 38 15.94 -2.47 -4.22
CA THR A 38 16.44 -3.28 -3.10
C THR A 38 15.52 -4.48 -2.83
N PRO A 39 16.00 -5.55 -2.17
CA PRO A 39 15.16 -6.67 -1.74
C PRO A 39 13.94 -6.22 -0.91
N GLU A 40 14.13 -5.26 -0.01
CA GLU A 40 13.06 -4.75 0.86
C GLU A 40 11.99 -3.99 0.05
N THR A 41 12.41 -3.22 -0.95
CA THR A 41 11.50 -2.54 -1.88
C THR A 41 10.66 -3.58 -2.62
N LYS A 42 11.32 -4.62 -3.14
CA LYS A 42 10.67 -5.73 -3.85
C LYS A 42 9.66 -6.46 -2.96
N ASP A 43 10.03 -6.75 -1.71
CA ASP A 43 9.17 -7.44 -0.76
C ASP A 43 7.87 -6.66 -0.47
N ILE A 44 7.94 -5.32 -0.40
CA ILE A 44 6.75 -4.48 -0.22
C ILE A 44 5.85 -4.55 -1.45
N ILE A 45 6.38 -4.22 -2.64
CA ILE A 45 5.55 -4.05 -3.84
C ILE A 45 5.05 -5.38 -4.44
N SER A 46 5.70 -6.51 -4.10
CA SER A 46 5.33 -7.84 -4.62
C SER A 46 4.49 -8.68 -3.66
N ASN A 47 4.10 -8.12 -2.51
CA ASN A 47 3.29 -8.82 -1.52
C ASN A 47 1.90 -9.19 -2.08
N GLN A 48 1.72 -10.47 -2.39
CA GLN A 48 0.52 -11.00 -3.03
C GLN A 48 -0.75 -10.79 -2.19
N ASN A 49 -0.64 -10.83 -0.87
CA ASN A 49 -1.79 -10.66 0.02
C ASN A 49 -2.30 -9.22 -0.01
N VAL A 50 -1.39 -8.24 -0.03
CA VAL A 50 -1.75 -6.82 -0.09
C VAL A 50 -2.29 -6.46 -1.48
N ILE A 51 -1.68 -7.01 -2.55
CA ILE A 51 -2.19 -6.86 -3.92
C ILE A 51 -3.60 -7.44 -4.04
N ALA A 52 -3.87 -8.62 -3.46
CA ALA A 52 -5.19 -9.24 -3.47
C ALA A 52 -6.25 -8.35 -2.80
N VAL A 53 -5.91 -7.68 -1.69
CA VAL A 53 -6.81 -6.68 -1.07
C VAL A 53 -7.13 -5.55 -2.05
N ASN A 54 -6.13 -5.00 -2.76
CA ASN A 54 -6.37 -3.95 -3.76
C ASN A 54 -7.28 -4.45 -4.89
N GLN A 55 -6.95 -5.60 -5.47
CA GLN A 55 -7.60 -6.21 -6.64
C GLN A 55 -8.90 -6.96 -6.32
N ASP A 56 -9.31 -7.00 -5.05
CA ASP A 56 -10.54 -7.64 -4.62
C ASP A 56 -11.75 -7.23 -5.49
N LYS A 57 -12.54 -8.23 -5.89
CA LYS A 57 -13.59 -8.10 -6.90
C LYS A 57 -14.79 -7.27 -6.45
N LEU A 58 -14.99 -7.11 -5.14
CA LEU A 58 -16.10 -6.31 -4.61
C LEU A 58 -16.02 -4.86 -5.07
N GLY A 59 -14.82 -4.37 -5.40
CA GLY A 59 -14.68 -3.06 -6.02
C GLY A 59 -14.78 -1.87 -5.06
N VAL A 60 -14.99 -2.11 -3.77
CA VAL A 60 -15.27 -1.07 -2.77
C VAL A 60 -13.99 -0.55 -2.14
N GLN A 61 -13.81 0.77 -2.09
CA GLN A 61 -12.68 1.41 -1.40
C GLN A 61 -12.78 1.28 0.12
N GLY A 62 -11.63 1.19 0.79
CA GLY A 62 -11.56 1.29 2.25
C GLY A 62 -11.87 2.70 2.76
N ARG A 63 -12.20 2.78 4.05
CA ARG A 63 -12.45 4.05 4.74
C ARG A 63 -11.87 4.03 6.15
N LYS A 64 -11.54 5.21 6.65
CA LYS A 64 -11.25 5.42 8.07
C LYS A 64 -12.47 5.09 8.92
N VAL A 65 -12.26 4.34 10.00
CA VAL A 65 -13.31 3.95 10.95
C VAL A 65 -13.05 4.45 12.36
N GLN A 66 -11.79 4.75 12.71
CA GLN A 66 -11.42 5.31 14.00
C GLN A 66 -10.19 6.20 13.87
N GLN A 67 -10.09 7.21 14.74
CA GLN A 67 -8.89 8.01 14.95
C GLN A 67 -8.78 8.36 16.43
N ASP A 68 -7.60 8.16 17.00
CA ASP A 68 -7.24 8.55 18.36
C ASP A 68 -5.86 9.23 18.35
N GLY A 69 -5.86 10.56 18.38
CA GLY A 69 -4.66 11.36 18.14
C GLY A 69 -4.03 11.06 16.78
N GLU A 70 -2.80 10.55 16.81
CA GLU A 70 -2.02 10.14 15.64
C GLU A 70 -2.32 8.70 15.17
N LEU A 71 -3.06 7.92 15.96
CA LEU A 71 -3.43 6.55 15.59
C LEU A 71 -4.69 6.55 14.72
N GLU A 72 -4.62 5.83 13.61
CA GLU A 72 -5.75 5.66 12.69
C GLU A 72 -6.07 4.17 12.48
N VAL A 73 -7.36 3.85 12.47
CA VAL A 73 -7.86 2.55 12.03
C VAL A 73 -8.70 2.73 10.77
N SER A 74 -8.33 1.99 9.73
CA SER A 74 -9.06 1.98 8.46
C SER A 74 -9.51 0.56 8.11
N LYS A 75 -10.70 0.44 7.50
CA LYS A 75 -11.34 -0.85 7.18
C LYS A 75 -11.82 -0.86 5.74
N ARG A 76 -11.74 -2.04 5.13
CA ARG A 76 -12.35 -2.35 3.84
C ARG A 76 -13.09 -3.69 3.91
N ASN A 77 -14.20 -3.78 3.17
CA ASN A 77 -14.86 -5.05 2.93
C ASN A 77 -14.28 -5.68 1.66
N ILE A 78 -14.03 -6.98 1.70
CA ILE A 78 -13.52 -7.79 0.60
C ILE A 78 -14.40 -9.05 0.45
N THR A 79 -14.34 -9.70 -0.72
CA THR A 79 -15.04 -10.97 -1.02
C THR A 79 -14.40 -12.19 -0.38
#